data_AF-A0A9D2NX73-F1
#
_entry.id   AF-A0A9D2NX73-F1
#
_cell.length_a   1.000
_cell.length_b   1.000
_cell.length_c   1.000
_cell.angle_alpha   90.00
_cell.angle_beta   90.00
_cell.angle_gamma   90.00
#
_symmetry.space_group_name_H-M   'P 1'
#
loop_
_entity.id
_entity.type
_entity.pdbx_description
1 polymer ?
#
loop_
_entity_poly.entity_id
_entity_poly.type
_entity_poly.pdbx_seq_one_letter_code
_entity_poly.pdbx_strand_id
1 'polypeptide(L)'
;MGGLVLCVPLDNFRGILHNKGIKDKLDAWLTFLSVDEPEMIVKLIREYPQFKKYYEEIYQLCRNTEKVMGMFSKELQELDRNTVQYMIDEMQDVIDAQKEDLNRRQNVIDAQKESLNRQKSLIDTQKSELEKQRDLVSRREADLAEKEKEIEKLKRRLAEQV
;
A
#
# COMPACT_ATOMS: atom_id res chain seq x y z
N MET A 1 -5.36 19.10 -17.39
CA MET A 1 -6.38 19.75 -18.23
C MET A 1 -7.22 18.65 -18.84
N GLY A 2 -8.50 18.55 -18.46
CA GLY A 2 -9.39 17.49 -18.97
C GLY A 2 -9.76 17.76 -20.42
N GLY A 3 -9.31 16.90 -21.34
CA GLY A 3 -9.81 16.90 -22.70
C GLY A 3 -11.26 16.45 -22.70
N LEU A 4 -12.18 17.35 -23.05
CA LEU A 4 -13.58 17.01 -23.25
C LEU A 4 -13.66 16.10 -24.49
N VAL A 5 -13.80 14.79 -24.28
CA VAL A 5 -14.13 13.86 -25.36
C VAL A 5 -15.61 14.06 -25.67
N LEU A 6 -15.90 14.82 -26.74
CA LEU A 6 -17.26 15.02 -27.21
C LEU A 6 -17.73 13.74 -27.91
N CYS A 7 -18.32 12.80 -27.16
CA CYS A 7 -18.95 11.62 -27.74
C CYS A 7 -20.25 12.02 -28.45
N VAL A 8 -20.16 12.24 -29.76
CA VAL A 8 -21.34 12.44 -30.62
C VAL A 8 -21.83 11.05 -31.07
N PRO A 9 -23.06 10.62 -30.72
CA PRO A 9 -23.59 9.33 -31.15
C PRO A 9 -24.00 9.39 -32.63
N LEU A 10 -23.03 9.17 -33.52
CA LEU A 10 -23.21 9.24 -34.98
C LEU A 10 -24.17 8.16 -35.53
N ASP A 11 -24.34 7.04 -34.82
CA ASP A 11 -25.26 5.95 -35.20
C ASP A 11 -26.72 6.42 -35.30
N ASN A 12 -27.14 7.31 -34.40
CA ASN A 12 -28.51 7.83 -34.40
C ASN A 12 -28.74 8.79 -35.58
N PHE A 13 -27.68 9.46 -36.06
CA PHE A 13 -27.74 10.36 -37.20
C PHE A 13 -27.83 9.63 -38.53
N ARG A 14 -27.20 8.45 -38.68
CA ARG A 14 -27.36 7.62 -39.90
C ARG A 14 -28.83 7.31 -40.21
N GLY A 15 -29.62 6.95 -39.20
CA GLY A 15 -31.05 6.68 -39.35
C GLY A 15 -31.90 7.92 -39.73
N ILE A 16 -31.49 9.11 -39.29
CA ILE A 16 -32.16 10.38 -39.62
C ILE A 16 -31.77 10.84 -41.04
N LEU A 17 -30.51 10.65 -41.43
CA LEU A 17 -29.98 11.03 -42.75
C LEU A 17 -30.68 10.26 -43.88
N HIS A 18 -30.86 8.94 -43.72
CA HIS A 18 -31.57 8.09 -44.69
C HIS A 18 -33.04 8.50 -44.87
N ASN A 19 -33.67 9.09 -43.84
CA ASN A 19 -35.08 9.47 -43.87
C ASN A 19 -35.32 10.93 -44.31
N LYS A 20 -34.39 11.86 -44.05
CA LYS A 20 -34.60 13.30 -44.27
C LYS A 20 -33.68 13.93 -45.32
N GLY A 21 -32.59 13.28 -45.72
CA GLY A 21 -31.60 13.85 -46.64
C GLY A 21 -30.80 15.01 -46.02
N ILE A 22 -29.88 15.59 -46.79
CA ILE A 22 -29.04 16.74 -46.37
C ILE A 22 -29.82 18.02 -46.64
N LYS A 23 -30.26 18.74 -45.59
CA LYS A 23 -31.02 19.98 -45.76
C LYS A 23 -30.23 21.21 -45.37
N ASP A 24 -29.41 21.11 -44.32
CA ASP A 24 -28.65 22.22 -43.77
C ASP A 24 -27.14 21.97 -43.77
N LYS A 25 -26.35 23.04 -43.61
CA LYS A 25 -24.88 22.99 -43.50
C LYS A 25 -24.42 22.07 -42.35
N LEU A 26 -25.19 22.02 -41.25
CA LEU A 26 -24.92 21.12 -40.12
C LEU A 26 -25.11 19.64 -40.53
N ASP A 27 -26.16 19.32 -41.28
CA ASP A 27 -26.38 17.97 -41.80
C ASP A 27 -25.29 17.55 -42.78
N ALA A 28 -24.75 18.50 -43.56
CA ALA A 28 -23.61 18.24 -44.44
C ALA A 28 -22.34 17.88 -43.64
N TRP A 29 -22.05 18.59 -42.55
CA TRP A 29 -20.95 18.25 -41.63
C TRP A 29 -21.17 16.92 -40.90
N LEU A 30 -22.41 16.62 -40.49
CA LEU A 30 -22.74 15.35 -39.86
C LEU A 30 -22.66 14.19 -40.84
N THR A 31 -23.10 14.38 -42.09
CA THR A 31 -22.94 13.39 -43.18
C THR A 31 -21.46 13.13 -43.45
N PHE A 32 -20.66 14.20 -43.54
CA PHE A 32 -19.22 14.14 -43.75
C PHE A 32 -18.49 13.32 -42.67
N LEU A 33 -18.93 13.42 -41.41
CA LEU A 33 -18.31 12.71 -40.29
C LEU A 33 -18.89 11.29 -40.06
N SER A 34 -20.02 10.93 -40.68
CA SER A 34 -20.76 9.69 -40.39
C SER A 34 -20.79 8.67 -41.53
N VAL A 35 -20.50 9.09 -42.77
CA VAL A 35 -20.68 8.27 -43.98
C VAL A 35 -19.40 8.24 -44.81
N ASP A 36 -18.88 7.04 -45.04
CA ASP A 36 -17.67 6.79 -45.85
C ASP A 36 -17.98 6.22 -47.24
N GLU A 37 -19.26 6.05 -47.59
CA GLU A 37 -19.69 5.51 -48.88
C GLU A 37 -19.36 6.46 -50.04
N PRO A 38 -18.65 6.01 -51.10
CA PRO A 38 -18.17 6.88 -52.16
C PRO A 38 -19.31 7.59 -52.91
N GLU A 39 -20.47 6.95 -53.04
CA GLU A 39 -21.65 7.54 -53.68
C GLU A 39 -22.20 8.73 -52.90
N MET A 40 -22.18 8.66 -51.57
CA MET A 40 -22.67 9.71 -50.68
C MET A 40 -21.66 10.83 -50.53
N ILE A 41 -20.36 10.51 -50.48
CA ILE A 41 -19.27 11.51 -50.50
C ILE A 41 -19.28 12.30 -51.83
N VAL A 42 -19.49 11.63 -52.97
CA VAL A 42 -19.59 12.32 -54.27
C VAL A 42 -20.81 13.24 -54.32
N LYS A 43 -21.96 12.82 -53.78
CA LYS A 43 -23.15 13.70 -53.67
C LYS A 43 -22.90 14.90 -52.77
N LEU A 44 -22.30 14.68 -51.61
CA LEU A 44 -21.93 15.72 -50.66
C LEU A 44 -20.96 16.75 -51.26
N ILE A 45 -19.93 16.30 -51.97
CA ILE A 45 -18.95 17.18 -52.63
C ILE A 45 -19.59 17.93 -53.81
N ARG A 46 -20.57 17.34 -54.51
CA ARG A 46 -21.31 18.02 -55.58
C ARG A 46 -22.17 19.16 -55.05
N GLU A 47 -22.86 18.95 -53.94
CA GLU A 47 -23.70 19.98 -53.31
C GLU A 47 -22.87 21.01 -52.52
N TYR A 48 -21.75 20.58 -51.94
CA TYR A 48 -20.87 21.41 -51.13
C TYR A 48 -19.39 21.19 -51.52
N PRO A 49 -18.88 21.87 -52.56
CA PRO A 49 -17.52 21.68 -53.09
C PRO A 49 -16.39 21.90 -52.08
N GLN A 50 -16.66 22.68 -51.03
CA GLN A 50 -15.74 22.96 -49.92
C GLN A 50 -15.27 21.69 -49.20
N PHE A 51 -16.07 20.63 -49.15
CA PHE A 51 -15.72 19.37 -48.47
C PHE A 51 -14.68 18.55 -49.24
N LYS A 52 -14.48 18.81 -50.54
CA LYS A 52 -13.48 18.09 -51.35
C LYS A 52 -12.08 18.20 -50.74
N LYS A 53 -11.69 19.42 -50.34
CA LYS A 53 -10.38 19.70 -49.76
C LYS A 53 -10.20 18.99 -48.41
N TYR A 54 -11.22 19.06 -47.55
CA TYR A 54 -11.19 18.39 -46.25
C TYR A 54 -11.16 16.88 -46.38
N TYR A 55 -11.90 16.30 -47.32
CA TYR A 55 -11.88 14.86 -47.58
C TYR A 55 -10.50 14.40 -48.06
N GLU A 56 -9.86 15.15 -48.97
CA GLU A 56 -8.53 14.84 -49.46
C GLU A 56 -7.46 14.90 -48.35
N GLU A 57 -7.53 15.90 -47.48
CA GLU A 57 -6.65 16.05 -46.32
C GLU A 57 -6.85 14.92 -45.30
N ILE A 58 -8.10 14.58 -44.96
CA ILE A 58 -8.41 13.47 -44.04
C ILE A 58 -7.99 12.13 -44.65
N TYR A 59 -8.24 11.90 -45.94
CA TYR A 59 -7.86 10.67 -46.61
C TYR A 59 -6.33 10.50 -46.65
N GLN A 60 -5.58 11.58 -46.84
CA GLN A 60 -4.11 11.56 -46.71
C GLN A 60 -3.65 11.25 -45.28
N LEU A 61 -4.36 11.77 -44.27
CA LEU A 61 -4.11 11.47 -42.87
C LEU A 61 -4.41 9.99 -42.53
N CYS A 62 -5.55 9.46 -42.99
CA CYS A 62 -5.96 8.07 -42.84
C CYS A 62 -5.02 7.12 -43.59
N ARG A 63 -4.46 7.52 -44.72
CA ARG A 63 -3.45 6.72 -45.44
C ARG A 63 -2.09 6.71 -44.74
N ASN A 64 -1.85 7.65 -43.83
CA ASN A 64 -0.65 7.76 -43.00
C ASN A 64 -0.94 7.33 -41.55
N THR A 65 -1.70 6.24 -41.40
CA THR A 65 -2.10 5.63 -40.11
C THR A 65 -0.92 5.37 -39.18
N GLU A 66 0.27 5.09 -39.71
CA GLU A 66 1.49 4.85 -38.93
C GLU A 66 1.91 6.08 -38.10
N LYS A 67 1.78 7.30 -38.65
CA LYS A 67 2.06 8.54 -37.92
C LYS A 67 1.00 8.85 -36.87
N VAL A 68 -0.27 8.65 -37.19
CA VAL A 68 -1.38 8.89 -36.25
C VAL A 68 -1.31 7.91 -35.09
N MET A 69 -1.09 6.62 -35.38
CA MET A 69 -0.88 5.57 -34.39
C MET A 69 0.39 5.80 -33.56
N GLY A 70 1.45 6.34 -34.18
CA GLY A 70 2.69 6.71 -33.50
C GLY A 70 2.55 7.91 -32.55
N MET A 71 1.63 8.85 -32.80
CA MET A 71 1.34 9.95 -31.88
C MET A 71 0.61 9.39 -30.64
N PHE A 72 -0.53 8.71 -30.85
CA PHE A 72 -1.27 8.07 -29.75
C PHE A 72 -0.39 7.11 -28.92
N SER A 73 0.51 6.37 -29.55
CA SER A 73 1.43 5.45 -28.87
C SER A 73 2.46 6.17 -27.99
N LYS A 74 2.95 7.36 -28.39
CA LYS A 74 3.87 8.17 -27.57
C LYS A 74 3.18 8.81 -26.38
N GLU A 75 2.00 9.40 -26.58
CA GLU A 75 1.25 9.98 -25.47
C GLU A 75 0.84 8.89 -24.46
N LEU A 76 0.47 7.70 -24.93
CA LEU A 76 0.16 6.55 -24.07
C LEU A 76 1.41 6.02 -23.35
N GLN A 77 2.55 5.96 -24.04
CA GLN A 77 3.83 5.51 -23.47
C GLN A 77 4.37 6.46 -22.39
N GLU A 78 4.22 7.78 -22.56
CA GLU A 78 4.58 8.75 -21.52
C GLU A 78 3.63 8.67 -20.32
N LEU A 79 2.33 8.43 -20.55
CA LEU A 79 1.35 8.24 -19.47
C LEU A 79 1.64 6.98 -18.66
N ASP A 80 1.98 5.86 -19.32
CA ASP A 80 2.37 4.61 -18.66
C ASP A 80 3.68 4.77 -17.88
N ARG A 81 4.67 5.48 -18.43
CA ARG A 81 5.96 5.68 -17.76
C ARG A 81 5.83 6.49 -16.47
N ASN A 82 4.99 7.53 -16.47
CA ASN A 82 4.71 8.33 -15.28
C ASN A 82 3.87 7.56 -14.25
N THR A 83 2.94 6.71 -14.70
CA THR A 83 2.12 5.88 -13.80
C THR A 83 2.96 4.81 -13.11
N VAL A 84 3.84 4.12 -13.84
CA VAL A 84 4.74 3.11 -13.27
C VAL A 84 5.75 3.75 -12.32
N GLN A 85 6.29 4.93 -12.64
CA GLN A 85 7.19 5.64 -11.73
C GLN A 85 6.48 6.02 -10.42
N TYR A 86 5.25 6.55 -10.50
CA TYR A 86 4.46 6.88 -9.31
C TYR A 86 4.18 5.64 -8.45
N MET A 87 3.85 4.50 -9.07
CA MET A 87 3.66 3.23 -8.36
C MET A 87 4.94 2.73 -7.70
N ILE A 88 6.11 2.90 -8.33
CA ILE A 88 7.40 2.54 -7.74
C ILE A 88 7.70 3.43 -6.52
N ASP A 89 7.46 4.73 -6.64
CA ASP A 89 7.70 5.70 -5.56
C ASP A 89 6.79 5.39 -4.36
N GLU A 90 5.49 5.15 -4.58
CA GLU A 90 4.56 4.74 -3.51
C GLU A 90 4.98 3.41 -2.86
N MET A 91 5.41 2.42 -3.65
CA MET A 91 5.89 1.16 -3.11
C MET A 91 7.18 1.33 -2.30
N GLN A 92 8.08 2.22 -2.73
CA GLN A 92 9.32 2.52 -2.03
C GLN A 92 9.04 3.20 -0.68
N ASP A 93 8.12 4.17 -0.64
CA ASP A 93 7.69 4.82 0.60
C ASP A 93 7.09 3.82 1.59
N VAL A 94 6.27 2.87 1.11
CA VAL A 94 5.71 1.80 1.96
C VAL A 94 6.81 0.90 2.50
N ILE A 95 7.79 0.52 1.68
CA ILE A 95 8.93 -0.31 2.11
C ILE A 95 9.74 0.43 3.17
N ASP A 96 10.02 1.71 2.99
CA ASP A 96 10.82 2.49 3.92
C ASP A 96 10.09 2.68 5.25
N ALA A 97 8.79 2.98 5.23
CA ALA A 97 7.96 3.02 6.43
C ALA A 97 7.93 1.68 7.18
N GLN A 98 7.76 0.56 6.46
CA GLN A 98 7.81 -0.78 7.06
C GLN A 98 9.18 -1.10 7.67
N LYS A 99 10.26 -0.67 7.03
CA LYS A 99 11.63 -0.87 7.50
C LYS A 99 11.90 -0.08 8.78
N GLU A 100 11.41 1.16 8.86
CA GLU A 100 11.47 1.94 10.10
C GLU A 100 10.70 1.26 11.23
N ASP A 101 9.49 0.79 10.96
CA ASP A 101 8.66 0.09 11.95
C ASP A 101 9.32 -1.19 12.44
N LEU A 102 9.92 -1.97 11.54
CA LEU A 102 10.70 -3.16 11.91
C LEU A 102 11.90 -2.80 12.79
N ASN A 103 12.65 -1.76 12.46
CA ASN A 103 13.77 -1.29 13.28
C ASN A 103 13.30 -0.84 14.67
N ARG A 104 12.18 -0.12 14.77
CA ARG A 104 11.60 0.29 16.05
C ARG A 104 11.20 -0.93 16.89
N ARG A 105 10.53 -1.91 16.28
CA ARG A 105 10.14 -3.16 16.97
C ARG A 105 11.36 -3.93 17.45
N GLN A 106 12.41 -4.01 16.63
CA GLN A 106 13.65 -4.68 16.99
C GLN A 106 14.31 -4.02 18.21
N ASN A 107 14.40 -2.68 18.22
CA ASN A 107 14.94 -1.93 19.36
C ASN A 107 14.14 -2.18 20.65
N VAL A 108 12.80 -2.25 20.56
CA VAL A 108 11.94 -2.57 21.72
C VAL A 108 12.20 -3.98 22.22
N ILE A 109 12.33 -4.96 21.32
CA ILE A 109 12.64 -6.36 21.68
C ILE A 109 13.99 -6.44 22.38
N ASP A 110 15.00 -5.75 21.86
CA ASP A 110 16.35 -5.76 22.44
C ASP A 110 16.36 -5.14 23.84
N ALA A 111 15.67 -4.00 24.02
CA ALA A 111 15.50 -3.37 25.34
C ALA A 111 14.75 -4.27 26.34
N GLN A 112 13.69 -4.95 25.89
CA GLN A 112 12.97 -5.91 26.72
C GLN A 112 13.85 -7.11 27.11
N LYS A 113 14.67 -7.61 26.19
CA LYS A 113 15.59 -8.73 26.44
C LYS A 113 16.66 -8.35 27.45
N GLU A 114 17.21 -7.14 27.38
CA GLU A 114 18.13 -6.63 28.41
C GLU A 114 17.47 -6.53 29.78
N SER A 115 16.25 -5.98 29.84
CA SER A 115 15.49 -5.87 31.09
C SER A 115 15.21 -7.24 31.71
N LEU A 116 14.80 -8.21 30.88
CA LEU A 116 14.57 -9.59 31.30
C LEU A 116 15.85 -10.24 31.85
N ASN A 117 16.99 -10.03 31.19
CA ASN A 117 18.27 -10.54 31.66
C ASN A 117 18.67 -9.94 33.02
N ARG A 118 18.45 -8.63 33.22
CA ARG A 118 18.71 -7.97 34.51
C ARG A 118 17.79 -8.51 35.61
N GLN A 119 16.51 -8.72 35.32
CA GLN A 119 15.58 -9.32 36.27
C GLN A 119 16.00 -10.74 36.62
N LYS A 120 16.42 -11.54 35.64
CA LYS A 120 16.90 -12.90 35.87
C LYS A 120 18.12 -12.94 36.78
N SER A 121 19.12 -12.08 36.55
CA SER A 121 20.29 -12.00 37.43
C SER A 121 19.93 -11.56 38.86
N LEU A 122 18.92 -10.70 38.99
CA LEU A 122 18.45 -10.22 40.29
C LEU A 122 17.71 -11.32 41.06
N ILE A 123 16.91 -12.13 40.36
CA ILE A 123 16.28 -13.32 40.92
C ILE A 123 17.33 -14.35 41.36
N ASP A 124 18.36 -14.59 40.55
CA ASP A 124 19.43 -15.55 40.88
C ASP A 124 20.20 -15.12 42.14
N THR A 125 20.50 -13.83 42.27
CA THR A 125 21.15 -13.28 43.49
C THR A 125 20.24 -13.38 44.71
N GLN A 126 18.97 -12.98 44.60
CA GLN A 126 17.99 -13.12 45.68
C GLN A 126 17.81 -14.57 46.12
N LYS A 127 17.82 -15.52 45.18
CA LYS A 127 17.70 -16.95 45.47
C LYS A 127 18.90 -17.47 46.28
N SER A 128 20.12 -17.08 45.90
CA SER A 128 21.32 -17.43 46.67
C SER A 128 21.29 -16.84 48.09
N GLU A 129 20.78 -15.62 48.23
CA GLU A 129 20.69 -14.94 49.51
C GLU A 129 19.64 -15.57 50.44
N LEU A 130 18.49 -15.97 49.89
CA LEU A 130 17.47 -16.74 50.60
C LEU A 130 17.99 -18.11 51.05
N GLU A 131 18.80 -18.78 50.23
CA GLU A 131 19.41 -20.06 50.58
C GLU A 131 20.38 -19.90 51.77
N LYS A 132 21.23 -18.87 51.75
CA LYS A 132 22.09 -18.53 52.89
C LYS A 132 21.30 -18.21 54.16
N GLN A 133 20.21 -17.46 54.04
CA GLN A 133 19.35 -17.14 55.18
C GLN A 133 18.70 -18.39 55.75
N ARG A 134 18.22 -19.30 54.89
CA ARG A 134 17.63 -20.58 55.31
C ARG A 134 18.63 -21.44 56.07
N ASP A 135 19.87 -21.53 55.58
CA ASP A 135 20.94 -22.25 56.28
C ASP A 135 21.26 -21.64 57.65
N LEU A 136 21.28 -20.30 57.73
CA LEU A 136 21.53 -19.59 58.97
C LEU A 136 20.42 -19.80 60.00
N VAL A 137 19.16 -19.79 59.56
CA VAL A 137 17.99 -20.09 60.40
C VAL A 137 18.06 -21.52 60.92
N SER A 138 18.34 -22.49 60.05
CA SER A 138 18.49 -23.90 60.43
C SER A 138 19.57 -24.11 61.51
N ARG A 139 20.73 -23.43 61.37
CA ARG A 139 21.78 -23.47 62.41
C ARG A 139 21.33 -22.87 63.73
N ARG A 140 20.65 -21.71 63.69
CA ARG A 140 20.12 -21.08 64.91
C ARG A 140 19.07 -21.94 65.60
N GLU A 141 18.22 -22.62 64.85
CA GLU A 141 17.24 -23.56 65.41
C GLU A 141 17.92 -24.74 66.11
N ALA A 142 18.99 -25.28 65.53
CA ALA A 142 19.78 -26.33 66.17
C ALA A 142 20.45 -25.84 67.47
N ASP A 143 21.08 -24.65 67.45
CA ASP A 143 21.70 -24.04 68.63
C ASP A 143 20.68 -23.77 69.74
N LEU A 144 19.48 -23.29 69.39
CA LEU A 144 18.40 -23.06 70.34
C LEU A 144 17.93 -24.37 70.97
N ALA A 145 17.73 -25.42 70.16
CA ALA A 145 17.33 -26.74 70.67
C ALA A 145 18.38 -27.35 71.62
N GLU A 146 19.68 -27.11 71.38
CA GLU A 146 20.75 -27.53 72.28
C GLU A 146 20.71 -26.75 73.60
N LYS A 147 20.58 -25.42 73.55
CA LYS A 147 20.45 -24.59 74.76
C LYS A 147 19.20 -24.92 75.57
N GLU A 148 18.08 -25.23 74.94
CA GLU A 148 16.86 -25.67 75.64
C GLU A 148 17.10 -26.98 76.40
N LYS A 149 17.80 -27.95 75.81
CA LYS A 149 18.18 -29.19 76.50
C LYS A 149 19.11 -28.94 77.69
N GLU A 150 20.05 -28.01 77.58
CA GLU A 150 20.93 -27.63 78.69
C GLU A 150 20.15 -26.97 79.83
N ILE A 151 19.27 -26.01 79.51
CA ILE A 151 18.41 -25.35 80.51
C ILE A 151 17.57 -26.39 81.25
N GLU A 152 16.98 -27.35 80.53
CA GLU A 152 16.18 -28.41 81.12
C GLU A 152 17.00 -29.30 82.08
N LYS A 153 18.23 -29.67 81.71
CA LYS A 153 19.16 -30.40 82.60
C LYS A 153 19.51 -29.60 83.85
N LEU A 154 19.79 -28.29 83.70
CA LEU A 154 20.13 -27.42 84.82
C LEU A 154 18.94 -27.23 85.77
N LYS A 155 17.72 -27.06 85.24
CA LYS A 155 16.49 -26.99 86.04
C LYS A 155 16.28 -28.25 86.89
N ARG A 156 16.51 -29.44 86.32
CA ARG A 156 16.42 -30.71 87.07
C ARG A 156 17.42 -30.78 88.22
N ARG A 157 18.69 -30.44 87.96
CA ARG A 157 19.74 -30.40 89.00
C ARG A 157 19.40 -29.43 90.14
N LEU A 158 18.82 -28.27 89.80
CA LEU A 158 18.44 -27.28 90.81
C LEU A 158 17.26 -27.77 91.67
N ALA A 159 16.30 -28.47 91.07
CA ALA A 159 15.17 -29.07 91.78
C ALA A 159 15.60 -30.22 92.72
N GLU A 160 16.70 -30.90 92.44
CA GLU A 160 17.29 -31.93 93.31
C GLU A 160 18.09 -31.35 94.49
N GLN A 161 18.38 -30.03 94.50
CA GLN A 161 19.15 -29.35 95.54
C GLN A 161 18.29 -28.58 96.57
N VAL A 162 16.96 -28.61 96.43
CA VAL A 162 15.96 -28.00 97.33
C VAL A 162 15.22 -29.10 98.07
#